data_AF-A0A2T9Z348-F1
#
_entry.id   AF-A0A2T9Z348-F1
#
_cell.length_a   1.000
_cell.length_b   1.000
_cell.length_c   1.000
_cell.angle_alpha   90.00
_cell.angle_beta   90.00
_cell.angle_gamma   90.00
#
_symmetry.space_group_name_H-M   'P 1'
#
loop_
_entity.id
_entity.type
_entity.pdbx_description
1 polymer ?
#
loop_
_entity_poly.entity_id
_entity_poly.type
_entity_poly.pdbx_seq_one_letter_code
_entity_poly.pdbx_strand_id
1 'polypeptide(L)'
;MTAAGWGVTSNQSFTPSPSLYKVVLKVKEPQKCSSIRPNFTTNLNDFICLADGEEKKDTCYGDSGGPVLTMDKDRITYFFSGLTSYGDTTSPQPLGIRPDCADINGYGFYTRVGHYVDFIKYHTGLTEKYLLANSTETGRSLIRNFDNTTEGVVITD
;
A
#
# COMPACT_ATOMS: atom_id res chain seq x y z
N MET A 1 -6.85 -0.01 -4.42
CA MET A 1 -5.48 0.54 -4.58
C MET A 1 -4.70 -0.41 -5.46
N THR A 2 -3.73 0.06 -6.24
CA THR A 2 -2.96 -0.76 -7.18
C THR A 2 -1.50 -0.76 -6.79
N ALA A 3 -0.96 -1.92 -6.45
CA ALA A 3 0.47 -2.12 -6.27
C ALA A 3 1.09 -2.57 -7.60
N ALA A 4 2.35 -2.19 -7.85
CA ALA A 4 3.08 -2.59 -9.05
C ALA A 4 4.55 -2.93 -8.72
N GLY A 5 5.10 -3.92 -9.40
CA GLY A 5 6.47 -4.35 -9.18
C GLY A 5 6.90 -5.58 -10.01
N TRP A 6 8.14 -5.99 -9.78
CA TRP A 6 8.79 -7.12 -10.47
C TRP A 6 9.07 -8.28 -9.51
N GLY A 7 8.42 -8.32 -8.34
CA GLY A 7 8.57 -9.39 -7.37
C GLY A 7 8.26 -10.77 -7.92
N VAL A 8 8.51 -11.78 -7.09
CA VAL A 8 8.23 -13.17 -7.45
C VAL A 8 6.74 -13.38 -7.67
N THR A 9 6.37 -14.15 -8.69
CA THR A 9 4.97 -14.38 -9.07
C THR A 9 4.39 -15.70 -8.53
N SER A 10 5.19 -16.46 -7.77
CA SER A 10 4.76 -17.66 -7.05
C SER A 10 5.56 -17.86 -5.77
N ASN A 11 4.95 -18.49 -4.76
CA ASN A 11 5.59 -18.74 -3.48
C ASN A 11 6.82 -19.68 -3.58
N GLN A 12 6.88 -20.52 -4.63
CA GLN A 12 8.00 -21.43 -4.89
C GLN A 12 9.17 -20.79 -5.66
N SER A 13 8.98 -19.60 -6.27
CA SER A 13 10.03 -18.93 -7.04
C SER A 13 10.87 -18.00 -6.17
N PHE A 14 12.20 -18.07 -6.31
CA PHE A 14 13.11 -17.08 -5.72
C PHE A 14 13.59 -16.02 -6.71
N THR A 15 13.18 -16.14 -7.98
CA THR A 15 13.61 -15.24 -9.05
C THR A 15 12.50 -14.22 -9.33
N PRO A 16 12.80 -12.90 -9.23
CA PRO A 16 11.89 -11.83 -9.63
C PRO A 16 11.44 -11.97 -11.08
N SER A 17 10.27 -11.44 -11.39
CA SER A 17 9.74 -11.40 -12.75
C SER A 17 10.58 -10.50 -13.66
N PRO A 18 10.83 -10.86 -14.93
CA PRO A 18 11.42 -9.95 -15.92
C PRO A 18 10.42 -8.90 -16.41
N SER A 19 9.12 -9.11 -16.18
CA SER A 19 8.02 -8.24 -16.60
C SER A 19 7.41 -7.53 -15.40
N LEU A 20 6.98 -6.28 -15.61
CA LEU A 20 6.24 -5.53 -14.60
C LEU A 20 4.84 -6.12 -14.44
N TYR A 21 4.46 -6.41 -13.19
CA TYR A 21 3.10 -6.79 -12.83
C TYR A 21 2.42 -5.72 -11.99
N LYS A 22 1.08 -5.79 -11.95
CA LYS A 22 0.26 -4.99 -11.05
C LYS A 22 -0.85 -5.83 -10.43
N VAL A 23 -1.25 -5.47 -9.23
CA VAL A 23 -2.35 -6.11 -8.50
C VAL A 23 -3.26 -5.03 -7.88
N VAL A 24 -4.57 -5.25 -7.96
CA VAL A 24 -5.54 -4.40 -7.29
C VAL A 24 -5.86 -5.00 -5.92
N LEU A 25 -5.60 -4.24 -4.86
CA LEU A 25 -5.81 -4.63 -3.48
C LEU A 25 -6.88 -3.76 -2.82
N LYS A 26 -7.59 -4.34 -1.84
CA LYS A 26 -8.63 -3.68 -1.07
C LYS A 26 -8.10 -3.34 0.32
N VAL A 27 -8.46 -2.15 0.81
CA VAL A 27 -8.20 -1.78 2.20
C VAL A 27 -9.02 -2.69 3.11
N LYS A 28 -8.38 -3.19 4.16
CA LYS A 28 -9.03 -4.07 5.14
C LYS A 28 -9.33 -3.31 6.42
N GLU A 29 -10.38 -3.78 7.11
CA GLU A 29 -10.75 -3.30 8.43
C GLU A 29 -9.58 -3.49 9.41
N PRO A 30 -9.20 -2.49 10.23
CA PRO A 30 -8.07 -2.60 11.16
C PRO A 30 -8.14 -3.84 12.07
N GLN A 31 -9.35 -4.22 12.50
CA GLN A 31 -9.61 -5.39 13.35
C GLN A 31 -9.20 -6.71 12.70
N LYS A 32 -9.21 -6.80 11.37
CA LYS A 32 -8.72 -7.98 10.65
C LYS A 32 -7.20 -8.05 10.66
N CYS A 33 -6.58 -6.90 10.45
CA CYS A 33 -5.13 -6.75 10.40
C CYS A 33 -4.47 -6.87 11.78
N SER A 34 -5.21 -6.61 12.85
CA SER A 34 -4.73 -6.80 14.22
C SER A 34 -4.44 -8.25 14.58
N SER A 35 -4.93 -9.22 13.79
CA SER A 35 -4.53 -10.63 13.90
C SER A 35 -3.05 -10.86 13.65
N ILE A 36 -2.43 -10.06 12.77
CA ILE A 36 -1.00 -10.09 12.46
C ILE A 36 -0.24 -9.06 13.29
N ARG A 37 -0.76 -7.84 13.36
CA ARG A 37 -0.14 -6.72 14.09
C ARG A 37 -1.07 -6.25 15.20
N PRO A 38 -0.99 -6.79 16.42
CA PRO A 38 -1.95 -6.52 17.51
C PRO A 38 -2.22 -5.04 17.79
N ASN A 39 -1.22 -4.17 17.61
CA ASN A 39 -1.35 -2.73 17.83
C ASN A 39 -1.88 -1.94 16.61
N PHE A 40 -2.34 -2.62 15.55
CA PHE A 40 -2.90 -1.98 14.36
C PHE A 40 -4.36 -1.58 14.58
N THR A 41 -4.60 -0.30 14.84
CA THR A 41 -5.92 0.23 15.21
C THR A 41 -6.58 1.07 14.11
N THR A 42 -5.81 1.53 13.12
CA THR A 42 -6.31 2.37 12.02
C THR A 42 -5.40 2.31 10.80
N ASN A 43 -5.98 2.50 9.61
CA ASN A 43 -5.25 2.67 8.34
C ASN A 43 -4.74 4.12 8.13
N LEU A 44 -4.95 5.01 9.11
CA LEU A 44 -4.60 6.44 9.02
C LEU A 44 -3.22 6.79 9.58
N ASN A 45 -2.54 5.83 10.22
CA ASN A 45 -1.22 6.03 10.84
C ASN A 45 -0.09 5.72 9.85
N ASP A 46 0.96 5.06 10.32
CA ASP A 46 2.20 4.75 9.63
C ASP A 46 2.02 3.73 8.49
N PHE A 47 1.01 2.86 8.57
CA PHE A 47 0.71 1.84 7.56
C PHE A 47 -0.76 1.79 7.14
N ILE A 48 -0.97 1.31 5.91
CA ILE A 48 -2.24 0.88 5.35
C ILE A 48 -2.21 -0.65 5.24
N CYS A 49 -3.26 -1.31 5.72
CA CYS A 49 -3.42 -2.74 5.59
C CYS A 49 -4.25 -3.08 4.35
N LEU A 50 -3.66 -3.81 3.41
CA LEU A 50 -4.30 -4.23 2.18
C LEU A 50 -4.24 -5.75 2.04
N ALA A 51 -5.24 -6.30 1.36
CA ALA A 51 -5.17 -7.65 0.82
C ALA A 51 -6.19 -7.78 -0.32
N ASP A 52 -5.98 -8.75 -1.19
CA ASP A 52 -7.02 -9.20 -2.10
C ASP A 52 -8.14 -9.89 -1.30
N GLY A 53 -9.37 -9.76 -1.75
CA GLY A 53 -10.53 -10.39 -1.11
C GLY A 53 -10.88 -11.76 -1.68
N GLU A 54 -10.54 -12.01 -2.95
CA GLU A 54 -11.22 -13.05 -3.73
C GLU A 54 -10.27 -13.88 -4.60
N GLU A 55 -9.16 -13.31 -5.10
CA GLU A 55 -8.36 -13.96 -6.16
C GLU A 55 -6.97 -14.44 -5.72
N LYS A 56 -6.68 -14.45 -4.40
CA LYS A 56 -5.37 -14.83 -3.82
C LYS A 56 -4.19 -14.15 -4.53
N LYS A 57 -4.30 -12.84 -4.76
CA LYS A 57 -3.21 -12.01 -5.29
C LYS A 57 -2.68 -11.06 -4.23
N ASP A 58 -1.38 -10.79 -4.27
CA ASP A 58 -0.74 -9.86 -3.36
C ASP A 58 0.57 -9.34 -3.97
N THR A 59 1.18 -8.33 -3.36
CA THR A 59 2.62 -8.07 -3.54
C THR A 59 3.44 -9.17 -2.87
N CYS A 60 4.65 -9.41 -3.35
CA CYS A 60 5.48 -10.47 -2.82
C CYS A 60 6.97 -10.09 -2.74
N TYR A 61 7.82 -11.07 -2.41
CA TYR A 61 9.26 -10.87 -2.28
C TYR A 61 9.85 -10.22 -3.54
N GLY A 62 10.55 -9.10 -3.35
CA GLY A 62 11.08 -8.27 -4.43
C GLY A 62 10.23 -7.04 -4.77
N ASP A 63 8.99 -6.94 -4.27
CA ASP A 63 8.15 -5.75 -4.45
C ASP A 63 8.34 -4.68 -3.36
N SER A 64 9.06 -4.98 -2.27
CA SER A 64 9.30 -4.03 -1.18
C SER A 64 9.91 -2.71 -1.68
N GLY A 65 9.36 -1.58 -1.22
CA GLY A 65 9.67 -0.23 -1.71
C GLY A 65 8.90 0.17 -2.97
N GLY A 66 8.23 -0.78 -3.63
CA GLY A 66 7.41 -0.52 -4.82
C GLY A 66 6.17 0.31 -4.52
N PRO A 67 5.59 0.97 -5.54
CA PRO A 67 4.52 1.92 -5.33
C PRO A 67 3.14 1.28 -5.17
N VAL A 68 2.33 1.90 -4.32
CA VAL A 68 0.88 1.71 -4.24
C VAL A 68 0.19 2.99 -4.69
N LEU A 69 -0.64 2.86 -5.72
CA LEU A 69 -1.35 3.95 -6.35
C LEU A 69 -2.85 3.89 -6.03
N THR A 70 -3.47 5.04 -5.79
CA THR A 70 -4.92 5.21 -5.72
C THR A 70 -5.39 6.01 -6.92
N MET A 71 -6.44 5.55 -7.59
CA MET A 71 -7.01 6.26 -8.72
C MET A 71 -8.11 7.21 -8.23
N ASP A 72 -7.92 8.50 -8.48
CA ASP A 72 -8.99 9.48 -8.45
C ASP A 72 -9.87 9.24 -9.68
N LYS A 73 -11.09 8.72 -9.46
CA LYS A 73 -12.03 8.46 -10.55
C LYS A 73 -12.58 9.74 -11.16
N ASP A 74 -12.69 10.81 -10.37
CA ASP A 74 -13.29 12.07 -10.80
C ASP A 74 -12.29 12.88 -11.64
N ARG A 75 -11.00 12.79 -11.31
CA ARG A 75 -9.93 13.53 -11.99
C ARG A 75 -9.08 12.69 -12.94
N ILE A 76 -9.34 11.39 -13.05
CA ILE A 76 -8.56 10.43 -13.85
C ILE A 76 -7.05 10.59 -13.55
N THR A 77 -6.71 10.69 -12.26
CA THR A 77 -5.34 10.93 -11.80
C THR A 77 -4.94 9.81 -10.83
N TYR A 78 -3.67 9.40 -10.84
CA TYR A 78 -3.14 8.47 -9.86
C TYR A 78 -2.38 9.19 -8.76
N PHE A 79 -2.64 8.75 -7.53
CA PHE A 79 -2.01 9.23 -6.32
C PHE A 79 -1.09 8.16 -5.74
N PHE A 80 0.17 8.48 -5.53
CA PHE A 80 1.12 7.66 -4.80
C PHE A 80 0.78 7.65 -3.31
N SER A 81 0.07 6.59 -2.91
CA SER A 81 -0.60 6.50 -1.62
C SER A 81 0.21 5.71 -0.60
N GLY A 82 1.04 4.78 -1.07
CA GLY A 82 1.80 3.90 -0.20
C GLY A 82 3.02 3.29 -0.84
N LEU A 83 3.87 2.68 0.00
CA LEU A 83 5.00 1.86 -0.40
C LEU A 83 4.79 0.43 0.10
N THR A 84 5.04 -0.57 -0.73
CA THR A 84 5.09 -1.97 -0.29
C THR A 84 6.14 -2.12 0.82
N SER A 85 5.76 -2.64 1.98
CA SER A 85 6.68 -2.81 3.10
C SER A 85 6.87 -4.27 3.44
N TYR A 86 5.88 -4.87 4.12
CA TYR A 86 5.93 -6.25 4.57
C TYR A 86 4.53 -6.87 4.56
N GLY A 87 4.47 -8.19 4.67
CA GLY A 87 3.24 -8.93 4.89
C GLY A 87 3.51 -10.10 5.82
N ASP A 88 2.47 -10.64 6.41
CA ASP A 88 2.56 -11.82 7.25
C ASP A 88 1.24 -12.61 7.18
N THR A 89 1.17 -13.73 7.89
CA THR A 89 -0.05 -14.52 8.02
C THR A 89 -0.11 -15.29 9.33
N THR A 90 -1.32 -15.61 9.76
CA THR A 90 -1.58 -16.49 10.90
C THR A 90 -1.66 -17.98 10.52
N SER A 91 -1.57 -18.31 9.23
CA SER A 91 -1.51 -19.70 8.77
C SER A 91 -0.20 -20.36 9.22
N PRO A 92 -0.22 -21.65 9.61
CA PRO A 92 0.99 -22.37 10.00
C PRO A 92 2.06 -22.31 8.90
N GLN A 93 3.26 -21.82 9.24
CA GLN A 93 4.36 -21.68 8.29
C GLN A 93 5.37 -22.83 8.44
N PRO A 94 5.92 -23.36 7.33
CA PRO A 94 7.06 -24.27 7.38
C PRO A 94 8.26 -23.57 8.02
N LEU A 95 8.92 -24.23 8.98
CA LEU A 95 10.11 -23.69 9.62
C LEU A 95 11.24 -23.50 8.59
N GLY A 96 11.83 -22.31 8.56
CA GLY A 96 12.96 -21.99 7.68
C GLY A 96 12.60 -21.60 6.25
N ILE A 97 11.30 -21.45 5.94
CA ILE A 97 10.82 -20.90 4.67
C ILE A 97 10.11 -19.59 4.97
N ARG A 98 10.29 -18.61 4.07
CA ARG A 98 9.62 -17.30 4.15
C ARG A 98 8.09 -17.48 3.99
N PRO A 99 7.24 -16.72 4.70
CA PRO A 99 5.79 -16.88 4.61
C PRO A 99 5.25 -16.79 3.19
N ASP A 100 4.20 -17.56 2.91
CA ASP A 100 3.49 -17.49 1.64
C ASP A 100 2.86 -16.10 1.43
N CYS A 101 3.11 -15.50 0.27
CA CYS A 101 2.38 -14.32 -0.17
C CYS A 101 0.96 -14.71 -0.57
N ALA A 102 0.03 -13.75 -0.47
CA ALA A 102 -1.38 -13.94 -0.81
C ALA A 102 -2.06 -15.11 -0.06
N ASP A 103 -1.60 -15.41 1.15
CA ASP A 103 -2.27 -16.37 2.04
C ASP A 103 -3.66 -15.86 2.46
N ILE A 104 -4.61 -16.79 2.62
CA ILE A 104 -6.01 -16.45 2.93
C ILE A 104 -6.17 -15.79 4.32
N ASN A 105 -5.25 -16.08 5.24
CA ASN A 105 -5.20 -15.46 6.56
C ASN A 105 -4.07 -14.42 6.67
N GLY A 106 -3.52 -14.00 5.53
CA GLY A 106 -2.45 -13.04 5.42
C GLY A 106 -2.94 -11.63 5.06
N TYR A 107 -2.13 -10.64 5.45
CA TYR A 107 -2.35 -9.25 5.10
C TYR A 107 -1.01 -8.56 4.79
N GLY A 108 -1.02 -7.68 3.78
CA GLY A 108 0.08 -6.80 3.45
C GLY A 108 -0.05 -5.44 4.17
N PHE A 109 1.07 -4.94 4.68
CA PHE A 109 1.18 -3.63 5.30
C PHE A 109 2.06 -2.73 4.43
N TYR A 110 1.51 -1.57 4.09
CA TYR A 110 2.09 -0.63 3.15
C TYR A 110 2.32 0.70 3.86
N THR A 111 3.54 1.26 3.78
CA THR A 111 3.84 2.54 4.42
C THR A 111 2.93 3.61 3.87
N ARG A 112 2.18 4.32 4.71
CA ARG A 112 1.24 5.36 4.27
C ARG A 112 2.01 6.62 3.91
N VAL A 113 2.16 6.94 2.62
CA VAL A 113 2.94 8.11 2.17
C VAL A 113 2.42 9.41 2.78
N GLY A 114 1.09 9.55 2.89
CA GLY A 114 0.43 10.71 3.51
C GLY A 114 0.86 10.96 4.97
N HIS A 115 1.25 9.92 5.72
CA HIS A 115 1.74 10.06 7.10
C HIS A 115 3.13 10.70 7.17
N TYR A 116 3.94 10.53 6.13
CA TYR A 116 5.34 10.96 6.09
C TYR A 116 5.55 12.25 5.26
N VAL A 117 4.48 12.99 4.92
CA VAL A 117 4.59 14.20 4.09
C VAL A 117 5.52 15.25 4.72
N ASP A 118 5.46 15.47 6.03
CA ASP A 118 6.36 16.44 6.69
C ASP A 118 7.83 15.98 6.67
N PHE A 119 8.08 14.68 6.82
CA PHE A 119 9.41 14.10 6.64
C PHE A 119 9.93 14.32 5.22
N ILE A 120 9.09 14.07 4.20
CA ILE A 120 9.44 14.28 2.79
C ILE A 120 9.74 15.76 2.54
N LYS A 121 8.89 16.68 3.04
CA LYS A 121 9.10 18.14 2.94
C LYS A 121 10.45 18.54 3.53
N TYR A 122 10.75 18.06 4.73
CA TYR A 122 11.99 18.39 5.43
C TYR A 122 13.24 17.96 4.64
N HIS A 123 13.24 16.76 4.06
CA HIS A 123 14.42 16.22 3.38
C HIS A 123 14.56 16.65 1.91
N THR A 124 13.47 17.04 1.25
CA THR A 124 13.48 17.39 -0.18
C THR A 124 13.41 18.89 -0.43
N GLY A 125 12.96 19.68 0.54
CA GLY A 125 12.63 21.10 0.36
C GLY A 125 11.38 21.34 -0.49
N LEU A 126 10.65 20.29 -0.88
CA LEU A 126 9.40 20.40 -1.63
C LEU A 126 8.31 20.99 -0.74
N THR A 127 7.43 21.78 -1.35
CA THR A 127 6.24 22.32 -0.67
C THR A 127 5.04 21.41 -0.91
N GLU A 128 3.99 21.58 -0.09
CA GLU A 128 2.74 20.84 -0.22
C GLU A 128 2.12 20.94 -1.61
N LYS A 129 2.32 22.04 -2.33
CA LYS A 129 1.85 22.21 -3.70
C LYS A 129 2.37 21.12 -4.66
N TYR A 130 3.58 20.62 -4.42
CA TYR A 130 4.23 19.59 -5.26
C TYR A 130 3.97 18.17 -4.76
N LEU A 131 3.58 18.02 -3.48
CA LEU A 131 3.39 16.72 -2.86
C LEU A 131 1.92 16.34 -2.76
N LEU A 132 1.02 17.30 -2.67
CA LEU A 132 -0.40 17.06 -2.46
C LEU A 132 -1.15 17.43 -3.73
N ALA A 133 -2.09 16.58 -4.11
CA ALA A 133 -3.06 16.90 -5.15
C ALA A 133 -3.72 18.25 -4.81
N ASN A 134 -3.75 19.16 -5.78
CA ASN A 134 -4.31 20.50 -5.58
C ASN A 134 -5.81 20.37 -5.24
N SER A 135 -6.13 20.43 -3.96
CA SER A 135 -7.50 20.33 -3.48
C SER A 135 -8.01 21.70 -3.10
N THR A 136 -9.08 22.14 -3.75
CA THR A 136 -10.05 23.05 -3.13
C THR A 136 -10.40 22.58 -1.71
N GLU A 137 -10.91 23.47 -0.86
CA GLU A 137 -11.22 23.26 0.58
C GLU A 137 -11.79 21.87 0.93
N THR A 138 -12.54 21.25 0.03
CA THR A 138 -13.04 19.88 0.12
C THR A 138 -11.94 18.84 0.36
N GLY A 139 -10.77 18.90 -0.29
CA GLY A 139 -9.72 17.89 -0.10
C GLY A 139 -8.82 18.07 1.12
N ARG A 140 -8.79 19.26 1.74
CA ARG A 140 -8.18 19.41 3.08
C ARG A 140 -8.96 18.66 4.16
N SER A 141 -10.27 18.45 3.95
CA SER A 141 -11.11 17.59 4.79
C SER A 141 -10.96 16.10 4.44
N LEU A 142 -10.65 15.77 3.18
CA LEU A 142 -10.50 14.40 2.68
C LEU A 142 -9.13 13.77 3.00
N ILE A 143 -8.05 14.56 3.18
CA ILE A 143 -6.74 14.07 3.69
C ILE A 143 -6.83 13.55 5.15
N ARG A 144 -7.94 13.84 5.85
CA ARG A 144 -8.20 13.40 7.23
C ARG A 144 -9.27 12.32 7.34
N ASN A 145 -10.01 12.06 6.27
CA ASN A 145 -11.17 11.17 6.27
C ASN A 145 -11.01 10.15 5.15
N PHE A 146 -10.82 8.90 5.56
CA PHE A 146 -10.69 7.75 4.67
C PHE A 146 -12.03 7.50 3.94
N ASP A 147 -12.25 8.21 2.83
CA ASP A 147 -13.17 7.74 1.80
C ASP A 147 -12.34 7.26 0.60
N ASN A 148 -12.81 6.20 -0.04
CA ASN A 148 -12.07 5.27 -0.91
C ASN A 148 -11.47 5.87 -2.21
N THR A 149 -11.15 7.18 -2.28
CA THR A 149 -10.88 7.87 -3.54
C THR A 149 -9.73 8.89 -3.56
N THR A 150 -9.15 9.35 -2.44
CA THR A 150 -8.43 10.65 -2.53
C THR A 150 -7.15 10.89 -1.71
N GLU A 151 -6.48 9.86 -1.16
CA GLU A 151 -5.21 10.07 -0.44
C GLU A 151 -3.97 9.55 -1.17
N GLY A 152 -3.21 10.44 -1.81
CA GLY A 152 -1.80 10.19 -2.11
C GLY A 152 -1.12 11.34 -2.88
N VAL A 153 0.19 11.19 -3.05
CA VAL A 153 1.05 12.18 -3.72
C VAL A 153 0.84 12.13 -5.22
N VAL A 154 0.55 13.25 -5.87
CA VAL A 154 0.45 13.27 -7.34
C VAL A 154 1.86 13.15 -7.90
N ILE A 155 2.07 12.15 -8.76
CA ILE A 155 3.27 12.10 -9.61
C ILE A 155 2.94 12.93 -10.84
N THR A 156 3.53 14.11 -10.97
CA THR A 156 3.50 14.88 -12.22
C THR A 156 4.87 14.80 -12.88
N ASP A 157 4.90 14.55 -14.19
CA ASP A 157 6.10 14.65 -15.03
C ASP A 157 6.66 16.08 -15.06
#